data_AF-A0A7T1ID61-F1
#
_entry.id   AF-A0A7T1ID61-F1
#
_cell.length_a   1.000
_cell.length_b   1.000
_cell.length_c   1.000
_cell.angle_alpha   90.00
_cell.angle_beta   90.00
_cell.angle_gamma   90.00
#
_symmetry.space_group_name_H-M   'P 1'
#
loop_
_entity.id
_entity.type
_entity.pdbx_description
1 polymer ?
#
loop_
_entity_poly.entity_id
_entity_poly.type
_entity_poly.pdbx_seq_one_letter_code
_entity_poly.pdbx_strand_id
1 'polypeptide(L)'
;MPPPQAIEAYERSIENAGERLLRLVESETAHRHELERKIVSSDLFRANLGLIAGILMAVGVSSASLAAIFQGKQIVGVIGIGATAALIGGAFRARKGS
;
A
#
# COMPACT_ATOMS: atom_id res chain seq x y z
N MET A 1 -2.16 0.25 -28.85
CA MET A 1 -2.24 1.33 -29.86
C MET A 1 -2.93 0.79 -31.09
N PRO A 2 -3.82 1.58 -31.73
CA PRO A 2 -4.44 1.19 -32.99
C PRO A 2 -3.37 1.03 -34.09
N PRO A 3 -3.55 0.12 -35.05
CA PRO A 3 -2.59 -0.12 -36.12
C PRO A 3 -2.43 1.14 -37.00
N PRO A 4 -1.21 1.46 -37.49
CA PRO A 4 -0.93 2.69 -38.25
C PRO A 4 -1.83 2.89 -39.47
N GLN A 5 -2.20 1.78 -40.10
CA GLN A 5 -3.06 1.72 -41.29
C GLN A 5 -4.49 2.24 -41.00
N ALA A 6 -4.98 2.10 -39.78
CA ALA A 6 -6.29 2.60 -39.38
C ALA A 6 -6.27 4.12 -39.18
N ILE A 7 -5.19 4.67 -38.64
CA ILE A 7 -5.05 6.12 -38.38
C ILE A 7 -5.03 6.89 -39.71
N GLU A 8 -4.34 6.38 -40.72
CA GLU A 8 -4.27 6.97 -42.05
C GLU A 8 -5.63 6.98 -42.78
N ALA A 9 -6.43 5.92 -42.58
CA ALA A 9 -7.79 5.85 -43.10
C ALA A 9 -8.73 6.87 -42.43
N TYR A 10 -8.56 7.09 -41.11
CA TYR A 10 -9.33 8.10 -40.38
C TYR A 10 -8.97 9.52 -40.83
N GLU A 11 -7.69 9.84 -41.00
CA GLU A 11 -7.22 11.17 -41.45
C GLU A 11 -7.73 11.53 -42.85
N ARG A 12 -7.85 10.55 -43.75
CA ARG A 12 -8.43 10.76 -45.10
C ARG A 12 -9.95 10.98 -45.08
N SER A 13 -10.65 10.50 -44.05
CA SER A 13 -12.10 10.60 -43.92
C SER A 13 -12.55 11.83 -43.12
N ILE A 14 -11.74 12.26 -42.16
CA ILE A 14 -12.00 13.35 -41.23
C ILE A 14 -10.66 14.06 -41.02
N GLU A 15 -10.59 15.32 -41.43
CA GLU A 15 -9.41 16.17 -41.23
C GLU A 15 -9.04 16.24 -39.73
N ASN A 16 -7.75 16.09 -39.39
CA ASN A 16 -7.22 16.07 -38.02
C ASN A 16 -7.67 14.89 -37.13
N ALA A 17 -8.26 13.83 -37.68
CA ALA A 17 -8.72 12.69 -36.88
C ALA A 17 -7.59 11.95 -36.15
N GLY A 18 -6.44 11.77 -36.80
CA GLY A 18 -5.28 11.12 -36.21
C GLY A 18 -4.73 11.88 -35.01
N GLU A 19 -4.63 13.21 -35.12
CA GLU A 19 -4.17 14.06 -34.01
C GLU A 19 -5.17 14.07 -32.85
N ARG A 20 -6.48 14.12 -33.14
CA ARG A 20 -7.53 14.02 -32.11
C ARG A 20 -7.52 12.66 -31.41
N LEU A 21 -7.31 11.57 -32.15
CA LEU A 21 -7.17 10.23 -31.59
C LEU A 21 -5.92 10.10 -30.73
N LEU A 22 -4.78 10.63 -31.16
CA LEU A 22 -3.55 10.60 -30.39
C LEU A 22 -3.69 11.39 -29.09
N ARG A 23 -4.27 12.60 -29.14
CA ARG A 23 -4.59 13.40 -27.94
C ARG A 23 -5.57 12.69 -27.01
N LEU A 24 -6.56 11.98 -27.55
CA LEU A 24 -7.50 11.18 -26.76
C LEU A 24 -6.76 10.05 -26.02
N VAL A 25 -5.93 9.28 -26.73
CA VAL A 25 -5.14 8.18 -26.14
C VAL A 25 -4.16 8.71 -25.10
N GLU A 26 -3.49 9.83 -25.37
CA GLU A 26 -2.58 10.48 -24.41
C GLU A 26 -3.32 10.93 -23.16
N SER A 27 -4.50 11.54 -23.30
CA SER A 27 -5.32 11.97 -22.17
C SER A 27 -5.81 10.79 -21.32
N GLU A 28 -6.22 9.68 -21.94
CA GLU A 28 -6.64 8.47 -21.23
C GLU A 28 -5.47 7.80 -20.51
N THR A 29 -4.30 7.76 -21.15
CA THR A 29 -3.07 7.21 -20.58
C THR A 29 -2.58 8.06 -19.40
N ALA A 30 -2.59 9.39 -19.55
CA ALA A 30 -2.25 10.32 -18.48
C ALA A 30 -3.19 10.18 -17.27
N HIS A 31 -4.50 10.06 -17.52
CA HIS A 31 -5.49 9.85 -16.47
C HIS A 31 -5.26 8.53 -15.72
N ARG A 32 -5.01 7.43 -16.43
CA ARG A 32 -4.66 6.14 -15.79
C ARG A 32 -3.39 6.24 -14.96
N HIS A 33 -2.34 6.85 -15.48
CA HIS A 33 -1.09 7.00 -14.74
C HIS A 33 -1.23 7.89 -13.50
N GLU A 34 -2.11 8.89 -13.53
CA GLU A 34 -2.41 9.70 -12.35
C GLU A 34 -3.11 8.86 -11.27
N LEU A 35 -4.10 8.05 -11.66
CA LEU A 35 -4.80 7.15 -10.74
C LEU A 35 -3.86 6.10 -10.15
N GLU A 36 -3.00 5.47 -10.96
CA GLU A 36 -2.00 4.51 -10.51
C GLU A 36 -1.05 5.14 -9.48
N ARG A 37 -0.53 6.35 -9.75
CA ARG A 37 0.31 7.08 -8.80
C ARG A 37 -0.42 7.39 -7.50
N LYS A 38 -1.69 7.77 -7.57
CA LYS A 38 -2.51 8.07 -6.40
C LYS A 38 -2.77 6.82 -5.55
N ILE A 39 -3.01 5.68 -6.19
CA ILE A 39 -3.17 4.38 -5.50
C ILE A 39 -1.87 3.99 -4.82
N VAL A 40 -0.75 4.00 -5.55
CA VAL A 40 0.57 3.63 -5.00
C VAL A 40 0.95 4.54 -3.82
N SER A 41 0.77 5.85 -3.95
CA SER A 41 1.10 6.79 -2.87
C SER A 41 0.19 6.61 -1.65
N SER A 42 -1.10 6.34 -1.86
CA SER A 42 -2.05 6.06 -0.78
C SER A 42 -1.73 4.75 -0.05
N ASP A 43 -1.34 3.72 -0.80
CA ASP A 43 -0.96 2.42 -0.22
C ASP A 43 0.34 2.51 0.58
N LEU A 44 1.35 3.24 0.07
CA LEU A 44 2.58 3.52 0.81
C LEU A 44 2.30 4.29 2.11
N PHE A 45 1.41 5.28 2.05
CA PHE A 45 1.03 6.05 3.24
C PHE A 45 0.32 5.18 4.28
N ARG A 46 -0.64 4.35 3.86
CA ARG A 46 -1.33 3.39 4.74
C ARG A 46 -0.37 2.38 5.34
N ALA A 47 0.56 1.85 4.55
CA ALA A 47 1.59 0.92 5.03
C ALA A 47 2.48 1.56 6.09
N ASN A 48 2.93 2.80 5.86
CA ASN A 48 3.76 3.54 6.82
C ASN A 48 3.01 3.87 8.11
N LEU A 49 1.74 4.28 8.04
CA LEU A 49 0.91 4.52 9.22
C LEU A 49 0.69 3.22 10.03
N GLY A 50 0.42 2.11 9.36
CA GLY A 50 0.28 0.80 9.99
C GLY A 50 1.56 0.37 10.70
N LEU A 51 2.72 0.60 10.09
CA LEU A 51 4.02 0.30 10.68
C LEU A 51 4.28 1.13 11.95
N ILE A 52 4.03 2.45 11.88
CA ILE A 52 4.22 3.35 13.02
C ILE A 52 3.27 2.97 14.18
N ALA A 53 2.00 2.72 13.89
CA ALA A 53 1.04 2.27 14.89
C ALA A 53 1.44 0.94 15.53
N GLY A 54 1.94 -0.02 14.73
CA GLY A 54 2.46 -1.30 15.22
C GLY A 54 3.68 -1.14 16.13
N ILE A 55 4.62 -0.26 15.78
CA ILE A 55 5.80 0.05 16.60
C ILE A 55 5.36 0.68 17.94
N LEU A 56 4.47 1.67 17.92
CA LEU A 56 3.97 2.31 19.14
C LEU A 56 3.28 1.31 20.07
N MET A 57 2.45 0.42 19.52
CA MET A 57 1.81 -0.64 20.28
C MET A 57 2.82 -1.62 20.87
N ALA A 58 3.80 -2.07 20.09
CA ALA A 58 4.84 -2.98 20.56
C ALA A 58 5.65 -2.38 21.72
N VAL A 59 6.04 -1.09 21.61
CA VAL A 59 6.75 -0.38 22.67
C VAL A 59 5.87 -0.17 23.90
N GLY A 60 4.60 0.21 23.71
CA GLY A 60 3.64 0.38 24.80
C GLY A 60 3.40 -0.90 25.60
N VAL A 61 3.13 -2.01 24.91
CA VAL A 61 2.89 -3.30 25.58
C VAL A 61 4.17 -3.84 26.23
N SER A 62 5.33 -3.68 25.58
CA SER A 62 6.61 -4.11 26.15
C SER A 62 6.94 -3.35 27.43
N SER A 63 6.76 -2.03 27.44
CA SER A 63 7.01 -1.18 28.63
C SER A 63 6.02 -1.46 29.76
N ALA A 64 4.73 -1.63 29.45
CA ALA A 64 3.71 -2.01 30.43
C ALA A 64 3.98 -3.39 31.03
N SER A 65 4.42 -4.35 30.21
CA SER A 65 4.79 -5.70 30.66
C SER A 65 6.00 -5.65 31.60
N LEU A 66 7.01 -4.85 31.28
CA LEU A 66 8.18 -4.66 32.14
C LEU A 66 7.78 -4.05 33.49
N ALA A 67 6.95 -3.00 33.48
CA ALA A 67 6.44 -2.37 34.70
C ALA A 67 5.61 -3.32 35.58
N ALA A 68 4.83 -4.23 34.97
CA ALA A 68 4.07 -5.24 35.69
C ALA A 68 4.96 -6.28 36.39
N ILE A 69 6.10 -6.63 35.78
CA ILE A 69 7.10 -7.54 36.39
C ILE A 69 7.72 -6.89 37.63
N PHE A 70 8.07 -5.60 37.57
CA PHE A 70 8.60 -4.86 38.71
C PHE A 70 7.61 -4.72 39.87
N GLN A 71 6.29 -4.74 39.60
CA GLN A 71 5.25 -4.75 40.64
C GLN A 71 4.93 -6.15 41.18
N GLY A 72 5.72 -7.17 40.85
CA GLY A 72 5.55 -8.54 41.33
C GLY A 72 4.44 -9.34 40.64
N LYS A 73 3.78 -8.78 39.62
CA LYS A 73 2.73 -9.45 38.83
C LYS A 73 3.33 -10.27 37.68
N GLN A 74 4.17 -11.25 38.02
CA GLN A 74 4.97 -11.99 37.04
C GLN A 74 4.12 -12.73 35.99
N ILE A 75 2.96 -13.30 36.38
CA ILE A 75 2.07 -14.01 35.45
C ILE A 75 1.55 -13.07 34.35
N VAL A 76 1.16 -11.84 34.71
CA VAL A 76 0.66 -10.84 33.75
C VAL A 76 1.79 -10.37 32.83
N GLY A 77 3.00 -10.18 33.37
CA GLY A 77 4.18 -9.82 32.59
C GLY A 77 4.58 -10.88 31.56
N VAL A 78 4.59 -12.15 31.95
CA VAL A 78 4.94 -13.27 31.05
C VAL A 78 3.89 -13.46 29.96
N ILE A 79 2.60 -13.36 30.29
CA ILE A 79 1.51 -13.43 29.29
C ILE A 79 1.61 -12.25 28.31
N GLY A 80 1.88 -11.04 28.80
CA GLY A 80 2.03 -9.84 27.96
C GLY A 80 3.18 -9.96 26.95
N ILE A 81 4.35 -10.43 27.40
CA ILE A 81 5.50 -10.65 26.52
C ILE A 81 5.21 -11.76 25.50
N GLY A 82 4.64 -12.88 25.94
CA GLY A 82 4.30 -14.01 25.07
C GLY A 82 3.27 -13.65 23.98
N ALA A 83 2.23 -12.90 24.35
CA ALA A 83 1.20 -12.44 23.42
C ALA A 83 1.79 -11.49 22.36
N THR A 84 2.67 -10.57 22.77
CA THR A 84 3.32 -9.62 21.85
C THR A 84 4.23 -10.34 20.87
N ALA A 85 5.02 -11.31 21.34
CA ALA A 85 5.89 -12.12 20.50
C ALA A 85 5.10 -12.98 19.48
N ALA A 86 3.98 -13.57 19.92
CA ALA A 86 3.10 -14.36 19.04
C ALA A 86 2.43 -13.49 17.97
N LEU A 87 2.00 -12.27 18.31
CA LEU A 87 1.43 -11.33 17.35
C LEU A 87 2.45 -10.90 16.29
N ILE A 88 3.67 -10.55 16.70
CA ILE A 88 4.74 -10.16 15.76
C ILE A 88 5.12 -11.35 14.87
N GLY A 89 5.32 -12.54 15.45
CA GLY A 89 5.62 -13.75 14.71
C GLY A 89 4.51 -14.15 13.74
N GLY A 90 3.24 -14.02 14.15
CA GLY A 90 2.07 -14.25 13.33
C GLY A 90 1.96 -13.26 12.16
N ALA A 91 2.16 -11.97 12.42
CA ALA A 91 2.17 -10.93 11.38
C ALA A 91 3.29 -11.15 10.36
N PHE A 92 4.48 -11.57 10.80
CA PHE A 92 5.59 -11.90 9.91
C PHE A 92 5.29 -13.13 9.06
N ARG A 93 4.63 -14.14 9.62
CA ARG A 93 4.22 -15.34 8.88
C ARG A 93 3.12 -15.04 7.87
N ALA A 94 2.15 -14.20 8.22
CA ALA A 94 1.09 -13.76 7.30
C ALA A 94 1.66 -13.03 6.08
N ARG A 95 2.69 -12.19 6.28
CA ARG A 95 3.35 -11.47 5.18
C ARG A 95 4.16 -12.39 4.24
N LYS A 96 4.72 -13.50 4.74
CA LYS A 96 5.49 -14.46 3.92
C LYS A 96 4.59 -15.38 3.07
N GLY A 97 3.30 -15.45 3.36
CA GLY A 97 2.33 -16.32 2.69
C GLY A 97 1.46 -15.65 1.62
N SER A 98 1.68 -14.36 1.33
CA SER A 98 1.00 -13.59 0.28
C SER A 98 2.00 -13.08 -0.74
#